data_AF-A0A0S6X532-F1
#
_entry.id   AF-A0A0S6X532-F1
#
_cell.length_a   1.000
_cell.length_b   1.000
_cell.length_c   1.000
_cell.angle_alpha   90.00
_cell.angle_beta   90.00
_cell.angle_gamma   90.00
#
_symmetry.space_group_name_H-M   'P 1'
#
loop_
_entity.id
_entity.type
_entity.pdbx_description
1 polymer ?
#
loop_
_entity_poly.entity_id
_entity_poly.type
_entity_poly.pdbx_seq_one_letter_code
_entity_poly.pdbx_strand_id
1 'polypeptide(L)'
;MTEDPFDCFEDGGYMIVDEPAAWAAIPDDLKPKVEIAAKAMCRTTSALGEEGPDHCAGCDTPARGSCCAFGLWGKVALDVVKALEEGRAE
;
A
#
# COMPACT_ATOMS: atom_id res chain seq x y z
N MET A 1 6.74 -11.93 17.08
CA MET A 1 7.03 -11.55 15.69
C MET A 1 5.80 -11.97 14.92
N THR A 2 5.02 -10.99 14.46
CA THR A 2 3.77 -11.21 13.73
C THR A 2 4.05 -11.98 12.45
N GLU A 3 3.27 -13.03 12.20
CA GLU A 3 3.46 -13.92 11.04
C GLU A 3 2.93 -13.28 9.73
N ASP A 4 2.06 -12.28 9.85
CA ASP A 4 1.58 -11.49 8.71
C ASP A 4 2.49 -10.26 8.50
N PRO A 5 3.15 -10.14 7.33
CA PRO A 5 4.00 -8.99 7.02
C PRO A 5 3.19 -7.69 6.86
N PHE A 6 1.86 -7.77 6.81
CA PHE A 6 0.95 -6.62 6.83
C PHE A 6 0.34 -6.34 8.21
N ASP A 7 0.69 -7.12 9.24
CA ASP A 7 0.17 -6.91 10.59
C ASP A 7 0.67 -5.57 11.12
N CYS A 8 -0.27 -4.73 11.55
CA CYS A 8 0.03 -3.43 12.12
C CYS A 8 0.41 -3.62 13.59
N PHE A 9 1.56 -3.09 14.01
CA PHE A 9 1.87 -2.97 15.44
C PHE A 9 1.69 -1.54 15.93
N GLU A 10 1.16 -1.40 17.14
CA GLU A 10 1.08 -0.10 17.81
C GLU A 10 2.44 0.27 18.41
N ASP A 11 3.00 1.38 17.95
CA ASP A 11 4.15 2.04 18.59
C ASP A 11 3.78 3.49 18.89
N GLY A 12 3.69 3.85 20.17
CA GLY A 12 3.41 5.22 20.60
C GLY A 12 2.09 5.83 20.11
N GLY A 13 1.10 5.02 19.74
CA GLY A 13 -0.19 5.46 19.21
C GLY A 13 -0.27 5.54 17.67
N TYR A 14 0.75 5.03 16.97
CA TYR A 14 0.77 4.90 15.52
C TYR A 14 0.70 3.42 15.11
N MET A 15 -0.07 3.13 14.06
CA MET A 15 -0.01 1.83 13.40
C MET A 15 1.16 1.82 12.42
N ILE A 16 2.12 0.93 12.63
CA ILE A 16 3.28 0.75 11.76
C ILE A 16 3.14 -0.55 10.99
N VAL A 17 3.34 -0.47 9.67
CA VAL A 17 3.50 -1.63 8.77
C VAL A 17 4.99 -1.76 8.45
N ASP A 18 5.53 -2.98 8.50
CA ASP A 18 6.86 -3.27 7.95
C ASP A 18 6.79 -3.24 6.42
N GLU A 19 6.90 -2.03 5.84
CA GLU A 19 6.74 -1.83 4.40
C GLU A 19 7.68 -2.71 3.56
N PRO A 20 8.97 -2.89 3.92
CA PRO A 20 9.85 -3.83 3.22
C PRO A 20 9.36 -5.28 3.26
N ALA A 21 8.94 -5.78 4.41
CA ALA A 21 8.45 -7.16 4.54
C ALA A 21 7.13 -7.36 3.78
N ALA A 22 6.19 -6.42 3.92
CA ALA A 22 4.93 -6.39 3.18
C ALA A 22 5.17 -6.40 1.66
N TRP A 23 6.10 -5.59 1.18
CA TRP A 23 6.46 -5.54 -0.24
C TRP A 23 7.09 -6.84 -0.73
N ALA A 24 7.96 -7.46 0.07
CA ALA A 24 8.60 -8.74 -0.26
C ALA A 24 7.58 -9.90 -0.35
N ALA A 25 6.47 -9.82 0.39
CA ALA A 25 5.42 -10.84 0.40
C ALA A 25 4.46 -10.77 -0.82
N ILE A 26 4.50 -9.69 -1.60
CA ILE A 26 3.65 -9.54 -2.79
C ILE A 26 4.30 -10.27 -3.97
N PRO A 27 3.54 -11.09 -4.74
CA PRO A 27 4.02 -11.66 -6.01
C PRO A 27 4.48 -10.59 -7.01
N ASP A 28 5.58 -10.84 -7.73
CA ASP A 28 6.21 -9.84 -8.60
C ASP A 28 5.29 -9.32 -9.71
N ASP A 29 4.38 -10.16 -10.21
CA ASP A 29 3.38 -9.80 -11.22
C ASP A 29 2.27 -8.88 -10.68
N LEU A 30 2.04 -8.92 -9.36
CA LEU A 30 1.03 -8.09 -8.70
C LEU A 30 1.60 -6.77 -8.18
N LYS A 31 2.91 -6.68 -7.91
CA LYS A 31 3.58 -5.48 -7.39
C LYS A 31 3.21 -4.18 -8.14
N PRO A 32 3.26 -4.13 -9.49
CA PRO A 32 2.88 -2.90 -10.21
C PRO A 32 1.40 -2.54 -10.03
N LYS A 33 0.51 -3.52 -9.97
CA LYS A 33 -0.94 -3.31 -9.78
C LYS A 33 -1.22 -2.76 -8.38
N VAL A 34 -0.57 -3.33 -7.36
CA VAL A 34 -0.68 -2.89 -5.97
C VAL A 34 -0.16 -1.47 -5.80
N GLU A 35 0.98 -1.14 -6.41
CA GLU A 35 1.52 0.22 -6.36
C GLU A 35 0.56 1.25 -6.97
N ILE A 36 -0.01 0.94 -8.14
CA ILE A 36 -0.99 1.81 -8.81
C ILE A 36 -2.23 1.99 -7.93
N ALA A 37 -2.77 0.91 -7.36
CA ALA A 37 -3.96 0.96 -6.51
C ALA A 37 -3.72 1.76 -5.22
N ALA A 38 -2.57 1.54 -4.55
CA ALA A 38 -2.19 2.28 -3.35
C ALA A 38 -2.06 3.79 -3.63
N LYS A 39 -1.40 4.15 -4.75
CA LYS A 39 -1.28 5.55 -5.18
C LYS A 39 -2.64 6.17 -5.51
N ALA A 40 -3.52 5.43 -6.19
CA ALA A 40 -4.86 5.91 -6.53
C ALA A 40 -5.68 6.22 -5.27
N MET A 41 -5.71 5.31 -4.29
CA MET A 41 -6.44 5.51 -3.02
C MET A 41 -5.87 6.68 -2.20
N CYS A 42 -4.54 6.80 -2.15
CA CYS A 42 -3.86 7.93 -1.51
C CYS A 42 -4.31 9.26 -2.15
N ARG A 43 -4.25 9.37 -3.49
CA ARG A 43 -4.67 10.57 -4.22
C ARG A 43 -6.14 10.90 -4.05
N THR A 44 -7.03 9.90 -4.08
CA THR A 44 -8.46 10.11 -3.85
C THR A 44 -8.71 10.70 -2.47
N THR A 45 -7.98 10.23 -1.46
CA THR A 45 -8.11 10.76 -0.09
C THR A 45 -7.54 12.17 0.04
N SER A 46 -6.37 12.45 -0.57
CA SER A 46 -5.83 13.82 -0.63
C SER A 46 -6.77 14.78 -1.37
N ALA A 47 -7.43 14.34 -2.44
CA ALA A 47 -8.41 15.15 -3.16
C ALA A 47 -9.64 15.51 -2.32
N LEU A 48 -9.91 14.75 -1.24
CA LEU A 48 -10.99 15.03 -0.29
C LEU A 48 -10.56 15.97 0.86
N GLY A 49 -9.26 16.19 1.06
CA GLY A 49 -8.71 16.99 2.15
C GLY A 49 -7.66 17.99 1.65
N GLU A 50 -8.14 19.15 1.22
CA GLU A 50 -7.42 20.39 0.83
C GLU A 50 -6.24 20.26 -0.17
N GLU A 51 -6.17 21.23 -1.09
CA GLU A 51 -5.17 21.33 -2.16
C GLU A 51 -3.74 21.48 -1.63
N GLY A 52 -3.04 20.36 -1.48
CA GLY A 52 -1.61 20.28 -1.17
C GLY A 52 -0.79 19.66 -2.31
N PRO A 53 0.55 19.66 -2.22
CA PRO A 53 1.40 18.93 -3.16
C PRO A 53 0.99 17.46 -3.23
N ASP A 54 1.06 16.83 -4.42
CA ASP A 54 0.75 15.40 -4.61
C ASP A 54 1.83 14.52 -3.96
N HIS A 55 1.80 14.44 -2.63
CA HIS A 55 2.66 13.61 -1.80
C HIS A 55 2.50 12.11 -2.11
N CYS A 56 1.40 11.73 -2.77
CA CYS A 56 1.11 10.37 -3.21
C CYS A 56 1.80 9.99 -4.53
N ALA A 57 2.23 10.95 -5.36
CA ALA A 57 3.00 10.70 -6.59
C ALA A 57 4.46 10.35 -6.31
N GLY A 58 5.05 10.98 -5.29
CA GLY A 58 6.49 11.07 -5.06
C GLY A 58 7.12 9.92 -4.27
N CYS A 59 6.50 8.75 -4.24
CA CYS A 59 7.09 7.59 -3.58
C CYS A 59 8.17 6.94 -4.44
N ASP A 60 9.39 6.87 -3.93
CA ASP A 60 10.32 5.79 -4.27
C ASP A 60 9.67 4.43 -3.93
N THR A 61 10.00 3.40 -4.70
CA THR A 61 9.43 2.04 -4.55
C THR A 61 9.42 1.58 -3.08
N PRO A 62 8.39 0.85 -2.60
CA PRO A 62 8.28 0.43 -1.20
C PRO A 62 9.49 -0.36 -0.67
N ALA A 63 10.29 -0.94 -1.57
CA ALA A 63 11.58 -1.56 -1.27
C ALA A 63 12.63 -0.64 -0.61
N ARG A 64 12.44 0.68 -0.62
CA ARG A 64 13.31 1.66 0.04
C ARG A 64 12.72 2.23 1.35
N GLY A 65 11.56 1.73 1.80
CA GLY A 65 11.04 1.98 3.15
C GLY A 65 10.50 3.39 3.43
N SER A 66 9.94 4.07 2.43
CA SER A 66 9.31 5.39 2.60
C SER A 66 8.06 5.53 1.73
N CYS A 67 7.36 4.42 1.57
CA CYS A 67 6.11 4.25 0.86
C CYS A 67 4.90 5.03 1.40
N CYS A 68 4.83 6.35 1.59
CA CYS A 68 3.62 6.97 2.21
C CYS A 68 2.26 6.45 1.68
N ALA A 69 2.13 6.26 0.35
CA ALA A 69 0.93 5.64 -0.22
C ALA A 69 0.79 4.14 0.10
N PHE A 70 1.89 3.39 0.11
CA PHE A 70 1.93 1.97 0.44
C PHE A 70 1.78 1.69 1.95
N GLY A 71 2.43 2.45 2.83
CA GLY A 71 2.23 2.36 4.28
C GLY A 71 0.79 2.67 4.69
N LEU A 72 0.10 3.59 4.00
CA LEU A 72 -1.31 3.89 4.27
C LEU A 72 -2.28 2.87 3.64
N TRP A 73 -2.02 2.41 2.41
CA TRP A 73 -3.01 1.70 1.60
C TRP A 73 -2.57 0.33 1.07
N GLY A 74 -1.35 -0.12 1.37
CA GLY A 74 -0.72 -1.29 0.74
C GLY A 74 -1.50 -2.59 0.95
N LYS A 75 -2.03 -2.81 2.15
CA LYS A 75 -2.85 -4.01 2.44
C LYS A 75 -4.16 -3.98 1.67
N VAL A 76 -4.88 -2.86 1.70
CA VAL A 76 -6.15 -2.69 0.97
C VAL A 76 -5.93 -2.80 -0.54
N ALA A 77 -4.84 -2.23 -1.04
CA ALA A 77 -4.45 -2.30 -2.44
C ALA A 77 -4.22 -3.75 -2.89
N LEU A 78 -3.54 -4.55 -2.07
CA LEU A 78 -3.33 -5.97 -2.33
C LEU A 78 -4.66 -6.74 -2.36
N ASP A 79 -5.53 -6.51 -1.39
CA ASP A 79 -6.83 -7.20 -1.30
C ASP A 79 -7.73 -6.88 -2.51
N VAL A 80 -7.79 -5.61 -2.92
CA VAL A 80 -8.51 -5.18 -4.13
C VAL A 80 -7.94 -5.84 -5.38
N VAL A 81 -6.61 -5.85 -5.53
CA VAL A 81 -5.96 -6.48 -6.70
C VAL A 81 -6.25 -7.97 -6.75
N LYS A 82 -6.14 -8.69 -5.62
CA LYS A 82 -6.47 -10.11 -5.56
C LYS A 82 -7.92 -10.39 -5.96
N ALA A 83 -8.87 -9.65 -5.40
CA ALA A 83 -10.29 -9.80 -5.74
C ALA A 83 -10.57 -9.54 -7.23
N LEU A 84 -9.91 -8.56 -7.84
CA LEU A 84 -10.05 -8.27 -9.27
C LEU A 84 -9.45 -9.35 -10.18
N GLU A 85 -8.37 -10.01 -9.77
CA GLU A 85 -7.79 -11.12 -10.53
C GLU A 85 -8.63 -12.39 -10.40
N GLU A 86 -9.17 -12.67 -9.21
CA GLU A 86 -10.08 -13.79 -8.97
C GLU A 86 -11.38 -13.64 -9.79
N GLY A 87 -12.02 -12.47 -9.76
CA GLY A 87 -13.24 -12.21 -10.54
C GLY A 87 -13.04 -12.10 -12.06
N ARG A 88 -11.80 -12.15 -12.55
CA ARG A 88 -11.48 -12.20 -13.99
C ARG A 88 -11.29 -13.61 -14.51
N ALA A 89 -11.16 -14.60 -13.62
CA ALA A 89 -11.03 -16.01 -13.97
C ALA A 89 -12.39 -16.71 -14.16
N GLU A 90 -13.49 -15.98 -13.92
CA GLU A 90 -14.90 -16.40 -14.09
C GLU A 90 -15.48 -15.89 -15.41
#